data_AF-A0A8H3WP85-F1
#
_entry.id   AF-A0A8H3WP85-F1
#
_cell.length_a   1.000
_cell.length_b   1.000
_cell.length_c   1.000
_cell.angle_alpha   90.00
_cell.angle_beta   90.00
_cell.angle_gamma   90.00
#
_symmetry.space_group_name_H-M   'P 1'
#
loop_
_entity.id
_entity.type
_entity.pdbx_description
1 polymer ?
#
loop_
_entity_poly.entity_id
_entity_poly.type
_entity_poly.pdbx_seq_one_letter_code
_entity_poly.pdbx_strand_id
1 'polypeptide(L)'
;MSWKKTDKLMDTIRHYASFPATGVSLRQMVQFGERPSVGTLFRASQFLAEELPIRLAHRVQELDELPDGLNDMPSVRRVQDWYAQSFEELTQLPRPDLDRSTKERLLRPSKTYGKALLSEATRNPSIEEGQYASLPQTNNGNGFNKQKAVAARRYFAMVDDTGDWPAELRLYNERFAKALHGIKRRHDGVVTTMAQGILEYKRKRQRMQIDNNIQSFLDRFYMSRIGIRMLIGQHIALTDQSHHRDPTYVGIICTKTNVQDLAQEAIENARFVCEDHYGLFEAPKIQLVCNPNINFMYVPGHLSHMLFETLKNSLRAVVETHGQDKQEFPVTKVIVAEGKEDITIKISDEGGGIPRSAIPLVWTYMYTTVDRTPNLDPDFDKSDFKAPMAGFGYGLPISRLYARYFGGDLKLISMEGYGTDVYLHLNRLLHKRLKDREITERRQVGDAQEMMNRGGDANPGFYKRDSDL
;
A
#
# COMPACT_ATOMS: atom_id res chain seq x y z
N MET A 1 28.35 -0.25 14.73
CA MET A 1 27.87 0.69 15.76
C MET A 1 26.36 0.66 15.76
N SER A 2 25.70 0.61 16.91
CA SER A 2 24.24 0.74 17.00
C SER A 2 23.87 2.21 16.70
N TRP A 3 22.97 2.42 15.73
CA TRP A 3 22.46 3.75 15.38
C TRP A 3 21.74 4.38 16.59
N LYS A 4 21.85 5.70 16.77
CA LYS A 4 21.24 6.42 17.90
C LYS A 4 20.57 7.71 17.43
N LYS A 5 19.37 7.96 17.96
CA LYS A 5 18.64 9.23 17.80
C LYS A 5 19.45 10.38 18.40
N THR A 6 19.56 11.48 17.66
CA THR A 6 20.09 12.75 18.15
C THR A 6 18.97 13.78 18.20
N ASP A 7 19.04 14.74 19.12
CA ASP A 7 18.00 15.77 19.25
C ASP A 7 17.87 16.61 17.98
N LYS A 8 19.00 16.94 17.35
CA LYS A 8 19.06 17.64 16.06
C LYS A 8 18.33 16.88 14.94
N LEU A 9 18.45 15.56 14.91
CA LEU A 9 17.73 14.74 13.93
C LEU A 9 16.21 14.81 14.17
N MET A 10 15.77 14.73 15.42
CA MET A 10 14.35 14.80 15.77
C MET A 10 13.74 16.18 15.44
N ASP A 11 14.47 17.27 15.65
CA ASP A 11 14.02 18.61 15.25
C ASP A 11 13.89 18.72 13.72
N THR A 12 14.82 18.12 12.98
CA THR A 12 14.74 18.04 11.52
C THR A 12 13.53 17.23 11.09
N ILE A 13 13.27 16.09 11.73
CA ILE A 13 12.09 15.25 11.46
C ILE A 13 10.79 16.04 11.70
N ARG A 14 10.66 16.76 12.83
CA ARG A 14 9.50 17.61 13.13
C ARG A 14 9.29 18.68 12.07
N HIS A 15 10.36 19.28 11.58
CA HIS A 15 10.28 20.24 10.47
C HIS A 15 9.72 19.58 9.20
N TYR A 16 10.24 18.41 8.82
CA TYR A 16 9.76 17.68 7.64
C TYR A 16 8.31 17.21 7.77
N ALA A 17 7.89 16.83 8.96
CA ALA A 17 6.52 16.40 9.24
C ALA A 17 5.48 17.54 9.21
N SER A 18 5.92 18.80 9.10
CA SER A 18 5.01 19.93 8.89
C SER A 18 4.58 20.10 7.42
N PHE A 19 5.25 19.43 6.48
CA PHE A 19 4.93 19.52 5.05
C PHE A 19 3.90 18.46 4.64
N PRO A 20 2.91 18.81 3.80
CA PRO A 20 1.95 17.84 3.32
C PRO A 20 2.61 16.83 2.37
N ALA A 21 2.16 15.57 2.42
CA ALA A 21 2.59 14.54 1.47
C ALA A 21 1.90 14.71 0.11
N THR A 22 2.62 14.46 -0.98
CA THR A 22 2.10 14.57 -2.35
C THR A 22 1.45 13.26 -2.79
N GLY A 23 0.24 13.34 -3.34
CA GLY A 23 -0.43 12.19 -3.94
C GLY A 23 0.11 11.78 -5.31
N VAL A 24 0.18 10.47 -5.57
CA VAL A 24 0.80 9.86 -6.77
C VAL A 24 -0.15 8.88 -7.45
N SER A 25 -0.88 9.22 -8.51
CA SER A 25 -1.79 8.23 -9.11
C SER A 25 -1.03 7.08 -9.79
N LEU A 26 -1.63 5.88 -9.81
CA LEU A 26 -1.06 4.73 -10.52
C LEU A 26 -0.84 5.05 -12.01
N ARG A 27 -1.76 5.78 -12.62
CA ARG A 27 -1.64 6.26 -14.00
C ARG A 27 -0.36 7.08 -14.21
N GLN A 28 -0.02 7.96 -13.27
CA GLN A 28 1.23 8.72 -13.32
C GLN A 28 2.44 7.79 -13.19
N MET A 29 2.39 6.77 -12.33
CA MET A 29 3.47 5.78 -12.19
C MET A 29 3.70 4.97 -13.47
N VAL A 30 2.63 4.56 -14.16
CA VAL A 30 2.69 3.79 -15.41
C VAL A 30 3.17 4.64 -16.58
N GLN A 31 2.59 5.83 -16.77
CA GLN A 31 2.95 6.73 -17.88
C GLN A 31 4.43 7.13 -17.83
N PHE A 32 4.99 7.24 -16.62
CA PHE A 32 6.40 7.55 -16.42
C PHE A 32 7.31 6.32 -16.65
N GLY A 33 6.89 5.14 -16.19
CA GLY A 33 7.72 3.93 -16.25
C GLY A 33 7.67 3.17 -17.57
N GLU A 34 6.82 3.53 -18.53
CA GLU A 34 6.66 2.80 -19.81
C GLU A 34 7.93 2.83 -20.67
N ARG A 35 8.73 3.90 -20.59
CA ARG A 35 10.03 4.04 -21.28
C ARG A 35 11.03 4.74 -20.37
N PRO A 36 11.64 4.03 -19.41
CA PRO A 36 12.60 4.63 -18.50
C PRO A 36 13.87 5.01 -19.27
N SER A 37 14.36 6.20 -18.99
CA SER A 37 15.61 6.76 -19.46
C SER A 37 16.41 7.27 -18.27
N VAL A 38 17.71 7.53 -18.45
CA VAL A 38 18.54 8.06 -17.37
C VAL A 38 17.98 9.38 -16.82
N GLY A 39 17.54 10.28 -17.71
CA GLY A 39 16.95 11.57 -17.36
C GLY A 39 15.61 11.43 -16.64
N THR A 40 14.72 10.58 -17.14
CA THR A 40 13.43 10.33 -16.47
C THR A 40 13.64 9.68 -15.11
N LEU A 41 14.42 8.60 -15.00
CA LEU A 41 14.76 7.95 -13.73
C LEU A 41 15.34 8.93 -12.71
N PHE A 42 16.21 9.83 -13.14
CA PHE A 42 16.76 10.88 -12.28
C PHE A 42 15.67 11.81 -11.74
N ARG A 43 14.69 12.20 -12.56
CA ARG A 43 13.54 12.98 -12.08
C ARG A 43 12.72 12.22 -11.04
N ALA A 44 12.53 10.91 -11.21
CA ALA A 44 11.90 10.09 -10.19
C ALA A 44 12.73 10.03 -8.90
N SER A 45 14.06 9.89 -9.00
CA SER A 45 14.95 9.94 -7.83
C SER A 45 14.86 11.29 -7.12
N GLN A 46 14.83 12.41 -7.85
CA GLN A 46 14.66 13.75 -7.28
C GLN A 46 13.34 13.87 -6.51
N PHE A 47 12.23 13.44 -7.12
CA PHE A 47 10.94 13.45 -6.46
C PHE A 47 10.96 12.61 -5.17
N LEU A 48 11.45 11.38 -5.24
CA LEU A 48 11.46 10.48 -4.08
C LEU A 48 12.41 10.97 -2.99
N ALA A 49 13.52 11.63 -3.35
CA ALA A 49 14.43 12.25 -2.39
C ALA A 49 13.81 13.44 -1.65
N GLU A 50 12.75 14.05 -2.18
CA GLU A 50 12.00 15.13 -1.53
C GLU A 50 10.77 14.59 -0.78
N GLU A 51 10.05 13.64 -1.38
CA GLU A 51 8.78 13.12 -0.86
C GLU A 51 8.95 12.04 0.23
N LEU A 52 9.87 11.09 0.07
CA LEU A 52 10.03 10.00 1.05
C LEU A 52 10.43 10.52 2.44
N PRO A 53 11.34 11.50 2.60
CA PRO A 53 11.63 12.09 3.91
C PRO A 53 10.39 12.65 4.61
N ILE A 54 9.49 13.33 3.88
CA ILE A 54 8.23 13.86 4.44
C ILE A 54 7.37 12.70 4.97
N ARG A 55 7.16 11.66 4.14
CA ARG A 55 6.34 10.50 4.52
C ARG A 55 6.92 9.71 5.70
N LEU A 56 8.25 9.56 5.76
CA LEU A 56 8.94 8.91 6.88
C LEU A 56 8.83 9.78 8.14
N ALA A 57 8.97 11.10 8.03
CA ALA A 57 8.86 12.01 9.15
C ALA A 57 7.47 11.98 9.81
N HIS A 58 6.39 11.96 9.01
CA HIS A 58 5.03 11.73 9.53
C HIS A 58 4.93 10.44 10.35
N ARG A 59 5.55 9.35 9.90
CA ARG A 59 5.51 8.07 10.62
C ARG A 59 6.29 8.14 11.94
N VAL A 60 7.44 8.80 11.96
CA VAL A 60 8.21 8.99 13.21
C VAL A 60 7.39 9.79 14.22
N GLN A 61 6.76 10.88 13.77
CA GLN A 61 5.93 11.73 14.64
C GLN A 61 4.69 11.00 15.15
N GLU A 62 3.92 10.35 14.27
CA GLU A 62 2.73 9.62 14.69
C GLU A 62 3.04 8.46 15.66
N LEU A 63 4.18 7.78 15.48
CA LEU A 63 4.64 6.75 16.42
C LEU A 63 5.06 7.34 17.79
N ASP A 64 5.57 8.58 17.80
CA ASP A 64 5.95 9.31 19.02
C ASP A 64 4.72 9.74 19.83
N GLU A 65 3.67 10.16 19.13
CA GLU A 65 2.41 10.67 19.68
C GLU A 65 1.41 9.57 20.06
N LEU A 66 1.79 8.29 19.95
CA LEU A 66 0.91 7.17 20.30
C LEU A 66 0.47 7.24 21.77
N PRO A 67 -0.85 7.12 22.05
CA PRO A 67 -1.40 7.37 23.37
C PRO A 67 -1.07 6.26 24.39
N ASP A 68 -1.39 6.53 25.66
CA ASP A 68 -1.40 5.57 26.76
C ASP A 68 -0.06 4.83 27.02
N GLY A 69 1.06 5.40 26.56
CA GLY A 69 2.39 4.79 26.69
C GLY A 69 2.62 3.63 25.71
N LEU A 70 1.84 3.54 24.62
CA LEU A 70 2.10 2.59 23.53
C LEU A 70 3.40 2.95 22.78
N ASN A 71 3.69 4.25 22.63
CA ASN A 71 4.98 4.77 22.13
C ASN A 71 6.20 4.28 22.93
N ASP A 72 6.01 3.97 24.23
CA ASP A 72 7.08 3.48 25.10
C ASP A 72 7.42 2.00 24.90
N MET A 73 6.61 1.25 24.16
CA MET A 73 6.83 -0.19 23.98
C MET A 73 8.13 -0.43 23.20
N PRO A 74 9.03 -1.33 23.67
CA PRO A 74 10.32 -1.57 23.01
C PRO A 74 10.20 -1.86 21.52
N SER A 75 9.19 -2.61 21.10
CA SER A 75 9.00 -2.92 19.69
C SER A 75 8.45 -1.73 18.88
N VAL A 76 7.63 -0.85 19.47
CA VAL A 76 7.18 0.40 18.82
C VAL A 76 8.36 1.37 18.64
N ARG A 77 9.18 1.54 19.68
CA ARG A 77 10.40 2.36 19.61
C ARG A 77 11.37 1.87 18.54
N ARG A 78 11.55 0.55 18.41
CA ARG A 78 12.38 -0.07 17.37
C ARG A 78 11.88 0.29 15.97
N VAL A 79 10.57 0.26 15.75
CA VAL A 79 9.99 0.66 14.46
C VAL A 79 10.20 2.16 14.22
N GLN A 80 9.98 3.00 15.23
CA GLN A 80 10.25 4.43 15.16
C GLN A 80 11.74 4.72 14.81
N ASP A 81 12.68 3.97 15.41
CA ASP A 81 14.11 4.05 15.10
C ASP A 81 14.39 3.69 13.63
N TRP A 82 13.75 2.66 13.08
CA TRP A 82 13.91 2.29 11.67
C TRP A 82 13.45 3.40 10.72
N TYR A 83 12.33 4.06 11.00
CA TYR A 83 11.84 5.19 10.20
C TYR A 83 12.78 6.39 10.31
N ALA A 84 13.25 6.72 11.51
CA ALA A 84 14.17 7.84 11.74
C ALA A 84 15.56 7.60 11.10
N GLN A 85 16.08 6.37 11.16
CA GLN A 85 17.31 5.99 10.48
C GLN A 85 17.16 6.11 8.96
N SER A 86 16.05 5.62 8.40
CA SER A 86 15.77 5.76 6.97
C SER A 86 15.62 7.21 6.52
N PHE A 87 15.02 8.05 7.36
CA PHE A 87 14.93 9.49 7.11
C PHE A 87 16.32 10.12 7.06
N GLU A 88 17.18 9.81 8.03
CA GLU A 88 18.55 10.32 8.08
C GLU A 88 19.36 9.90 6.85
N GLU A 89 19.31 8.62 6.49
CA GLU A 89 20.02 8.07 5.32
C GLU A 89 19.61 8.73 4.01
N LEU A 90 18.32 9.05 3.82
CA LEU A 90 17.83 9.73 2.62
C LEU A 90 18.23 11.19 2.58
N THR A 91 18.13 11.89 3.70
CA THR A 91 18.42 13.34 3.77
C THR A 91 19.91 13.64 3.67
N GLN A 92 20.76 12.72 4.12
CA GLN A 92 22.22 12.83 4.02
C GLN A 92 22.78 12.35 2.68
N LEU A 93 21.96 11.78 1.79
CA LEU A 93 22.45 11.26 0.52
C LEU A 93 22.99 12.40 -0.37
N PRO A 94 24.28 12.36 -0.79
CA PRO A 94 24.85 13.43 -1.60
C PRO A 94 24.13 13.61 -2.94
N ARG A 95 23.65 14.82 -3.22
CA ARG A 95 23.06 15.20 -4.52
C ARG A 95 24.18 15.41 -5.55
N PRO A 96 23.98 15.07 -6.82
CA PRO A 96 24.98 15.32 -7.84
C PRO A 96 25.11 16.82 -8.09
N ASP A 97 26.34 17.30 -8.25
CA ASP A 97 26.55 18.64 -8.76
C ASP A 97 26.40 18.61 -10.29
N LEU A 98 25.39 19.32 -10.78
CA LEU A 98 25.06 19.37 -12.20
C LEU A 98 25.28 20.77 -12.71
N ASP A 99 25.89 20.87 -13.89
CA ASP A 99 26.05 22.12 -14.60
C ASP A 99 24.68 22.72 -14.98
N ARG A 100 24.67 24.03 -15.22
CA ARG A 100 23.44 24.77 -15.52
C ARG A 100 22.74 24.23 -16.77
N SER A 101 23.48 23.77 -17.77
CA SER A 101 22.90 23.29 -19.03
C SER A 101 22.15 21.96 -18.82
N THR A 102 22.71 21.02 -18.05
CA THR A 102 22.03 19.77 -17.69
C THR A 102 20.78 20.02 -16.85
N LYS A 103 20.85 20.91 -15.85
CA LYS A 103 19.69 21.30 -15.04
C LYS A 103 18.56 21.87 -15.91
N GLU A 104 18.88 22.75 -16.85
CA GLU A 104 17.89 23.31 -17.78
C GLU A 104 17.32 22.26 -18.73
N ARG A 105 18.13 21.30 -19.20
CA ARG A 105 17.69 20.19 -20.06
C ARG A 105 16.73 19.24 -19.32
N LEU A 106 17.02 18.91 -18.06
CA LEU A 106 16.13 18.11 -17.20
C LEU A 106 14.74 18.76 -17.04
N LEU A 107 14.67 20.10 -17.09
CA LEU A 107 13.45 20.90 -16.96
C LEU A 107 12.68 21.09 -18.27
N ARG A 108 13.26 20.76 -19.43
CA ARG A 108 12.57 20.90 -20.72
C ARG A 108 11.63 19.71 -20.96
N PRO A 109 10.32 19.95 -21.15
CA PRO A 109 9.41 18.88 -21.54
C PRO A 109 9.76 18.39 -22.95
N SER A 110 9.78 17.07 -23.13
CA SER A 110 9.99 16.44 -24.44
C SER A 110 9.01 16.97 -25.50
N LYS A 111 9.53 17.39 -26.66
CA LYS A 111 8.73 17.92 -27.79
C LYS A 111 7.94 16.83 -28.54
N THR A 112 8.31 15.56 -28.36
CA THR A 112 7.76 14.41 -29.11
C THR A 112 6.37 14.00 -28.62
N TYR A 113 6.04 14.29 -27.36
CA TYR A 113 4.70 14.05 -26.81
C TYR A 113 3.89 15.33 -26.88
N GLY A 114 3.10 15.47 -27.96
CA GLY A 114 2.23 16.62 -28.17
C GLY A 114 1.36 16.89 -26.96
N LYS A 115 1.47 18.10 -26.39
CA LYS A 115 0.59 18.77 -25.40
C LYS A 115 -0.33 17.82 -24.60
N ALA A 116 0.21 16.75 -24.01
CA ALA A 116 -0.51 15.95 -23.05
C ALA A 116 -0.59 16.83 -21.80
N LEU A 117 -1.72 17.52 -21.68
CA LEU A 117 -2.07 18.37 -20.56
C LEU A 117 -2.10 17.49 -19.30
N LEU A 118 -0.93 17.27 -18.69
CA LEU A 118 -0.84 16.77 -17.33
C LEU A 118 -1.53 17.84 -16.46
N SER A 119 -2.67 17.49 -15.89
CA SER A 119 -3.54 18.41 -15.17
C SER A 119 -2.80 19.06 -14.00
N GLU A 120 -3.11 20.33 -13.75
CA GLU A 120 -2.67 21.03 -12.54
C GLU A 120 -3.14 20.26 -11.30
N ALA A 121 -2.27 20.15 -10.29
CA ALA A 121 -2.69 19.70 -8.97
C ALA A 121 -3.86 20.58 -8.53
N THR A 122 -5.05 19.99 -8.40
CA THR A 122 -6.27 20.75 -8.12
C THR A 122 -6.28 21.17 -6.67
N ARG A 123 -6.66 22.43 -6.42
CA ARG A 123 -6.91 22.95 -5.06
C ARG A 123 -7.96 22.08 -4.35
N ASN A 124 -7.69 21.80 -3.09
CA ASN A 124 -8.56 21.02 -2.22
C ASN A 124 -9.94 21.71 -2.07
N PRO A 125 -11.06 21.06 -2.45
CA PRO A 125 -12.40 21.64 -2.37
C PRO A 125 -13.00 21.69 -0.94
N SER A 126 -12.27 21.25 0.08
CA SER A 126 -12.66 21.37 1.50
C SER A 126 -12.11 22.64 2.20
N ILE A 127 -11.58 23.59 1.43
CA ILE A 127 -11.06 24.87 1.94
C ILE A 127 -11.95 26.00 1.40
N GLU A 128 -12.67 26.71 2.28
CA GLU A 128 -13.43 27.91 1.93
C GLU A 128 -12.52 29.10 1.59
N GLU A 129 -12.91 29.94 0.63
CA GLU A 129 -12.15 31.12 0.20
C GLU A 129 -11.95 32.10 1.36
N GLY A 130 -10.72 32.14 1.90
CA GLY A 130 -10.29 33.11 2.91
C GLY A 130 -9.64 32.54 4.16
N GLN A 131 -9.70 31.23 4.43
CA GLN A 131 -9.12 30.64 5.66
C GLN A 131 -7.78 29.92 5.49
N TYR A 132 -7.23 29.81 4.27
CA TYR A 132 -5.93 29.18 4.07
C TYR A 132 -5.18 29.78 2.87
N ALA A 133 -4.04 30.43 3.13
CA ALA A 133 -3.22 31.05 2.10
C ALA A 133 -2.11 30.09 1.65
N SER A 134 -2.39 29.28 0.63
CA SER A 134 -1.37 28.59 -0.16
C SER A 134 -1.00 29.41 -1.40
N LEU A 135 -0.45 30.61 -1.18
CA LEU A 135 0.26 31.42 -2.18
C LEU A 135 1.08 32.48 -1.42
N PRO A 136 2.33 32.78 -1.80
CA PRO A 136 2.87 34.10 -1.53
C PRO A 136 2.03 35.13 -2.30
N GLN A 137 1.57 36.19 -1.64
CA GLN A 137 1.24 37.44 -2.31
C GLN A 137 2.44 37.80 -3.19
N THR A 138 2.28 37.66 -4.51
CA THR A 138 3.23 38.20 -5.47
C THR A 138 2.63 39.49 -5.98
N ASN A 139 3.11 40.59 -5.38
CA ASN A 139 2.94 41.91 -5.95
C ASN A 139 3.46 41.92 -7.39
N ASN A 140 2.67 42.53 -8.28
CA ASN A 140 2.93 42.92 -9.67
C ASN A 140 4.25 42.47 -10.32
N GLY A 141 4.17 41.56 -11.31
CA GLY A 141 5.28 41.27 -12.24
C GLY A 141 4.92 40.26 -13.34
N ASN A 142 4.73 40.77 -14.56
CA ASN A 142 4.56 40.13 -15.88
C ASN A 142 4.33 38.60 -16.00
N GLY A 143 3.18 38.25 -16.57
CA GLY A 143 2.60 36.91 -16.69
C GLY A 143 3.32 35.86 -17.55
N PHE A 144 4.46 36.17 -18.18
CA PHE A 144 5.19 35.20 -19.01
C PHE A 144 6.09 34.22 -18.22
N ASN A 145 6.49 34.56 -16.99
CA ASN A 145 7.33 33.70 -16.15
C ASN A 145 6.55 32.72 -15.25
N LYS A 146 5.24 32.91 -15.08
CA LYS A 146 4.39 32.08 -14.20
C LYS A 146 4.24 30.64 -14.69
N GLN A 147 4.10 30.43 -16.01
CA GLN A 147 3.93 29.09 -16.59
C GLN A 147 5.19 28.21 -16.52
N LYS A 148 6.39 28.82 -16.57
CA LYS A 148 7.67 28.08 -16.45
C LYS A 148 7.90 27.52 -15.04
N ALA A 149 7.56 28.28 -14.00
CA ALA A 149 7.74 27.86 -12.61
C ALA A 149 6.79 26.71 -12.21
N VAL A 150 5.57 26.70 -12.75
CA VAL A 150 4.57 25.64 -12.50
C VAL A 150 4.89 24.37 -13.29
N ALA A 151 5.49 24.47 -14.48
CA ALA A 151 5.92 23.30 -15.27
C ALA A 151 7.13 22.57 -14.66
N ALA A 152 8.04 23.32 -14.01
CA ALA A 152 9.24 22.78 -13.37
C ALA A 152 8.97 21.95 -12.10
N ARG A 153 7.82 22.14 -11.45
CA ARG A 153 7.39 21.46 -10.22
C ARG A 153 6.49 20.25 -10.46
N ARG A 154 6.41 19.76 -11.70
CA ARG A 154 5.51 18.67 -12.07
C ARG A 154 6.13 17.32 -11.78
N TYR A 155 5.35 16.53 -11.04
CA TYR A 155 5.59 15.20 -10.51
C TYR A 155 6.34 14.24 -11.47
N PHE A 156 6.09 14.33 -12.77
CA PHE A 156 6.87 13.64 -13.80
C PHE A 156 6.85 14.45 -15.10
N ALA A 157 7.86 15.28 -15.32
CA ALA A 157 8.08 15.90 -16.62
C ALA A 157 8.85 14.89 -17.50
N MET A 158 8.26 14.50 -18.64
CA MET A 158 8.98 13.79 -19.69
C MET A 158 10.18 14.63 -20.11
N VAL A 159 11.38 14.08 -19.96
CA VAL A 159 12.61 14.82 -20.19
C VAL A 159 13.00 14.74 -21.67
N ASP A 160 13.67 15.78 -22.17
CA ASP A 160 14.30 15.75 -23.48
C ASP A 160 15.52 14.79 -23.50
N ASP A 161 15.26 13.55 -23.90
CA ASP A 161 16.25 12.45 -24.00
C ASP A 161 16.96 12.39 -25.37
N THR A 162 16.98 13.47 -26.15
CA THR A 162 17.57 13.49 -27.50
C THR A 162 19.11 13.39 -27.56
N GLY A 163 19.78 13.10 -26.44
CA GLY A 163 21.24 12.93 -26.37
C GLY A 163 21.69 12.28 -25.06
N ASP A 164 22.98 12.00 -24.94
CA ASP A 164 23.54 11.35 -23.75
C ASP A 164 23.43 12.21 -22.49
N TRP A 165 23.23 11.56 -21.36
CA TRP A 165 23.19 12.18 -20.05
C TRP A 165 24.55 12.06 -19.35
N PRO A 166 24.93 13.03 -18.50
CA PRO A 166 26.16 12.93 -17.72
C PRO A 166 26.17 11.66 -16.85
N ALA A 167 27.35 11.04 -16.70
CA ALA A 167 27.51 9.79 -15.96
C ALA A 167 27.12 9.92 -14.48
N GLU A 168 27.20 11.13 -13.93
CA GLU A 168 26.80 11.52 -12.59
C GLU A 168 25.32 11.25 -12.32
N LEU A 169 24.44 11.39 -13.34
CA LEU A 169 23.02 11.08 -13.19
C LEU A 169 22.80 9.59 -13.01
N ARG A 170 23.45 8.77 -13.83
CA ARG A 170 23.39 7.31 -13.72
C ARG A 170 23.93 6.84 -12.37
N LEU A 171 25.09 7.36 -11.95
CA LEU A 171 25.70 7.02 -10.68
C LEU A 171 24.83 7.42 -9.48
N TYR A 172 24.16 8.58 -9.56
CA TYR A 172 23.20 8.99 -8.54
C TYR A 172 21.99 8.06 -8.48
N ASN A 173 21.40 7.69 -9.62
CA ASN A 173 20.27 6.77 -9.67
C ASN A 173 20.62 5.42 -9.05
N GLU A 174 21.78 4.85 -9.40
CA GLU A 174 22.28 3.59 -8.82
C GLU A 174 22.49 3.69 -7.31
N ARG A 175 23.13 4.76 -6.83
CA ARG A 175 23.31 5.01 -5.38
C ARG A 175 21.98 5.19 -4.66
N PHE A 176 21.05 5.93 -5.25
CA PHE A 176 19.74 6.19 -4.67
C PHE A 176 18.91 4.90 -4.60
N ALA A 177 18.87 4.10 -5.67
CA ALA A 177 18.23 2.79 -5.68
C ALA A 177 18.84 1.84 -4.66
N LYS A 178 20.17 1.84 -4.50
CA LYS A 178 20.85 1.06 -3.44
C LYS A 178 20.45 1.49 -2.03
N ALA A 179 20.33 2.80 -1.79
CA ALA A 179 19.83 3.31 -0.51
C ALA A 179 18.38 2.87 -0.27
N LEU A 180 17.51 2.99 -1.28
CA LEU A 180 16.12 2.53 -1.22
C LEU A 180 15.99 1.03 -0.95
N HIS A 181 16.86 0.20 -1.54
CA HIS A 181 16.93 -1.24 -1.25
C HIS A 181 17.23 -1.52 0.23
N GLY A 182 18.21 -0.80 0.79
CA GLY A 182 18.54 -0.88 2.22
C GLY A 182 17.36 -0.49 3.12
N ILE A 183 16.66 0.59 2.76
CA ILE A 183 15.45 1.05 3.46
C ILE A 183 14.32 0.03 3.37
N LYS A 184 14.06 -0.52 2.18
CA LYS A 184 13.04 -1.56 1.96
C LYS A 184 13.29 -2.75 2.87
N ARG A 185 14.52 -3.28 2.89
CA ARG A 185 14.92 -4.42 3.71
C ARG A 185 14.77 -4.13 5.21
N ARG A 186 15.19 -2.95 5.67
CA ARG A 186 15.00 -2.52 7.07
C ARG A 186 13.53 -2.54 7.49
N HIS A 187 12.63 -2.23 6.57
CA HIS A 187 11.20 -2.10 6.85
C HIS A 187 10.38 -3.39 6.63
N ASP A 188 11.00 -4.49 6.20
CA ASP A 188 10.28 -5.76 5.96
C ASP A 188 9.64 -6.28 7.27
N GLY A 189 10.37 -6.22 8.39
CA GLY A 189 9.90 -6.64 9.71
C GLY A 189 8.94 -5.68 10.43
N VAL A 190 8.46 -4.59 9.81
CA VAL A 190 7.64 -3.57 10.49
C VAL A 190 6.30 -4.11 10.97
N VAL A 191 5.59 -4.90 10.14
CA VAL A 191 4.25 -5.42 10.50
C VAL A 191 4.35 -6.31 11.73
N THR A 192 5.27 -7.28 11.71
CA THR A 192 5.48 -8.23 12.81
C THR A 192 5.98 -7.53 14.08
N THR A 193 6.87 -6.55 13.95
CA THR A 193 7.41 -5.80 15.10
C THR A 193 6.35 -4.87 15.71
N MET A 194 5.50 -4.24 14.91
CA MET A 194 4.38 -3.45 15.43
C MET A 194 3.34 -4.33 16.13
N ALA A 195 3.01 -5.49 15.58
CA ALA A 195 2.12 -6.46 16.24
C ALA A 195 2.67 -6.89 17.60
N GLN A 196 3.99 -7.13 17.69
CA GLN A 196 4.68 -7.42 18.94
C GLN A 196 4.61 -6.23 19.93
N GLY A 197 4.75 -5.00 19.46
CA GLY A 197 4.60 -3.79 20.30
C GLY A 197 3.20 -3.65 20.89
N ILE A 198 2.17 -4.01 20.14
CA ILE A 198 0.79 -3.98 20.64
C ILE A 198 0.55 -5.12 21.63
N LEU A 199 1.15 -6.30 21.43
CA LEU A 199 1.13 -7.37 22.42
C LEU A 199 1.79 -6.96 23.74
N GLU A 200 2.96 -6.31 23.68
CA GLU A 200 3.65 -5.75 24.84
C GLU A 200 2.73 -4.78 25.61
N TYR A 201 2.05 -3.88 24.89
CA TYR A 201 1.10 -2.94 25.46
C TYR A 201 -0.11 -3.64 26.12
N LYS A 202 -0.74 -4.60 25.43
CA LYS A 202 -1.88 -5.38 25.95
C LYS A 202 -1.52 -6.10 27.24
N ARG A 203 -0.33 -6.71 27.31
CA ARG A 203 0.18 -7.37 28.52
C ARG A 203 0.40 -6.38 29.66
N LYS A 204 1.04 -5.23 29.38
CA LYS A 204 1.31 -4.19 30.38
C LYS A 204 0.04 -3.57 30.95
N ARG A 205 -1.00 -3.37 30.12
CA ARG A 205 -2.27 -2.75 30.50
C ARG A 205 -3.35 -3.74 30.91
N GLN A 206 -3.10 -5.04 30.83
CA GLN A 206 -4.09 -6.12 31.06
C GLN A 206 -5.39 -5.93 30.26
N ARG A 207 -5.28 -5.39 29.03
CA ARG A 207 -6.43 -5.15 28.13
C ARG A 207 -6.56 -6.28 27.11
N MET A 208 -7.79 -6.78 26.94
CA MET A 208 -8.11 -7.82 25.96
C MET A 208 -8.29 -7.28 24.53
N GLN A 209 -8.73 -6.03 24.38
CA GLN A 209 -8.94 -5.36 23.09
C GLN A 209 -8.21 -4.02 23.04
N ILE A 210 -7.87 -3.58 21.82
CA ILE A 210 -7.35 -2.23 21.58
C ILE A 210 -8.49 -1.27 21.29
N ASP A 211 -8.31 0.00 21.63
CA ASP A 211 -9.32 1.02 21.41
C ASP A 211 -9.43 1.44 19.92
N ASN A 212 -10.51 2.15 19.59
CA ASN A 212 -10.77 2.63 18.23
C ASN A 212 -9.72 3.63 17.73
N ASN A 213 -9.02 4.32 18.63
CA ASN A 213 -7.99 5.29 18.28
C ASN A 213 -6.74 4.58 17.76
N ILE A 214 -6.32 3.51 18.42
CA ILE A 214 -5.21 2.64 18.00
C ILE A 214 -5.58 1.93 16.69
N GLN A 215 -6.83 1.45 16.53
CA GLN A 215 -7.29 0.88 15.25
C GLN A 215 -7.14 1.88 14.10
N SER A 216 -7.67 3.09 14.28
CA SER A 216 -7.62 4.16 13.28
C SER A 216 -6.18 4.60 12.99
N PHE A 217 -5.31 4.59 14.00
CA PHE A 217 -3.87 4.81 13.81
C PHE A 217 -3.26 3.71 12.95
N LEU A 218 -3.48 2.43 13.27
CA LEU A 218 -2.87 1.31 12.55
C LEU A 218 -3.30 1.28 11.08
N ASP A 219 -4.56 1.57 10.81
CA ASP A 219 -5.06 1.71 9.43
C ASP A 219 -4.29 2.80 8.66
N ARG A 220 -4.15 4.00 9.24
CA ARG A 220 -3.37 5.09 8.60
C ARG A 220 -1.90 4.73 8.45
N PHE A 221 -1.31 4.12 9.48
CA PHE A 221 0.08 3.70 9.52
C PHE A 221 0.40 2.68 8.42
N TYR A 222 -0.39 1.61 8.31
CA TYR A 222 -0.20 0.58 7.29
C TYR A 222 -0.57 1.06 5.89
N MET A 223 -1.61 1.89 5.74
CA MET A 223 -1.93 2.50 4.45
C MET A 223 -0.77 3.34 3.94
N SER A 224 -0.16 4.17 4.79
CA SER A 224 1.03 4.92 4.38
C SER A 224 2.22 4.02 4.12
N ARG A 225 2.43 2.94 4.88
CA ARG A 225 3.51 1.98 4.62
C ARG A 225 3.36 1.34 3.24
N ILE A 226 2.15 0.96 2.86
CA ILE A 226 1.84 0.44 1.51
C ILE A 226 2.24 1.48 0.47
N GLY A 227 1.87 2.76 0.66
CA GLY A 227 2.26 3.84 -0.25
C GLY A 227 3.77 4.07 -0.35
N ILE A 228 4.50 4.01 0.76
CA ILE A 228 5.97 4.11 0.78
C ILE A 228 6.60 2.92 0.04
N ARG A 229 6.15 1.69 0.31
CA ARG A 229 6.64 0.46 -0.37
C ARG A 229 6.33 0.49 -1.87
N MET A 230 5.19 1.03 -2.27
CA MET A 230 4.80 1.20 -3.67
C MET A 230 5.78 2.12 -4.42
N LEU A 231 6.09 3.29 -3.84
CA LEU A 231 7.04 4.24 -4.44
C LEU A 231 8.46 3.68 -4.51
N ILE A 232 8.93 3.09 -3.41
CA ILE A 232 10.26 2.49 -3.33
C ILE A 232 10.39 1.31 -4.30
N GLY A 233 9.42 0.40 -4.30
CA GLY A 233 9.40 -0.77 -5.17
C GLY A 233 9.38 -0.38 -6.64
N GLN A 234 8.58 0.61 -7.03
CA GLN A 234 8.55 1.11 -8.40
C GLN A 234 9.91 1.63 -8.85
N HIS A 235 10.58 2.46 -8.03
CA HIS A 235 11.86 3.05 -8.41
C HIS A 235 12.98 2.02 -8.54
N ILE A 236 13.02 1.08 -7.60
CA ILE A 236 13.95 -0.04 -7.61
C ILE A 236 13.76 -0.87 -8.88
N ALA A 237 12.52 -1.29 -9.17
CA ALA A 237 12.23 -2.15 -10.32
C ALA A 237 12.54 -1.46 -11.67
N LEU A 238 12.35 -0.14 -11.77
CA LEU A 238 12.71 0.62 -12.96
C LEU A 238 14.22 0.84 -13.10
N THR A 239 14.98 0.84 -12.01
CA THR A 239 16.44 1.08 -12.01
C THR A 239 17.25 -0.21 -12.20
N ASP A 240 16.84 -1.33 -11.59
CA ASP A 240 17.59 -2.59 -11.64
C ASP A 240 17.58 -3.28 -13.01
N GLN A 241 16.80 -2.78 -13.99
CA GLN A 241 16.63 -3.30 -15.36
C GLN A 241 16.28 -4.80 -15.49
N SER A 242 16.24 -5.56 -14.40
CA SER A 242 15.94 -6.99 -14.34
C SER A 242 14.55 -7.30 -14.89
N HIS A 243 13.62 -6.37 -14.73
CA HIS A 243 12.24 -6.48 -15.21
C HIS A 243 12.03 -5.93 -16.63
N HIS A 244 13.05 -5.34 -17.28
CA HIS A 244 12.95 -4.87 -18.68
C HIS A 244 12.83 -6.01 -19.71
N ARG A 245 12.81 -7.27 -19.26
CA ARG A 245 12.61 -8.43 -20.13
C ARG A 245 11.15 -8.66 -20.48
N ASP A 246 10.20 -8.21 -19.64
CA ASP A 246 8.78 -8.41 -19.91
C ASP A 246 8.10 -7.08 -20.29
N PRO A 247 7.62 -6.92 -21.54
CA PRO A 247 6.95 -5.71 -21.99
C PRO A 247 5.62 -5.44 -21.28
N THR A 248 5.09 -6.40 -20.52
CA THR A 248 3.87 -6.24 -19.75
C THR A 248 4.09 -5.58 -18.40
N TYR A 249 5.35 -5.44 -17.92
CA TYR A 249 5.67 -4.83 -16.64
C TYR A 249 6.20 -3.41 -16.76
N VAL A 250 5.66 -2.54 -15.91
CA VAL A 250 6.14 -1.17 -15.70
C VAL A 250 6.53 -1.04 -14.22
N GLY A 251 7.80 -1.31 -13.93
CA GLY A 251 8.29 -1.44 -12.56
C GLY A 251 7.63 -2.64 -11.87
N ILE A 252 6.85 -2.39 -10.81
CA ILE A 252 6.10 -3.44 -10.08
C ILE A 252 4.65 -3.62 -10.56
N ILE A 253 4.23 -2.84 -11.56
CA ILE A 253 2.87 -2.84 -12.09
C ILE A 253 2.83 -3.71 -13.35
N CYS A 254 1.98 -4.73 -13.38
CA CYS A 254 1.75 -5.52 -14.58
C CYS A 254 0.51 -5.01 -15.30
N THR A 255 0.68 -4.62 -16.56
CA THR A 255 -0.36 -4.08 -17.44
C THR A 255 -1.38 -5.14 -17.89
N LYS A 256 -0.98 -6.42 -17.86
CA LYS A 256 -1.79 -7.59 -18.24
C LYS A 256 -1.68 -8.67 -17.16
N THR A 257 -2.06 -8.35 -15.93
CA THR A 257 -2.08 -9.32 -14.83
C THR A 257 -3.15 -10.38 -15.12
N ASN A 258 -2.73 -11.63 -15.31
CA ASN A 258 -3.64 -12.76 -15.44
C ASN A 258 -4.13 -13.17 -14.04
N VAL A 259 -5.44 -13.11 -13.81
CA VAL A 259 -6.01 -13.41 -12.48
C VAL A 259 -6.00 -14.91 -12.19
N GLN A 260 -6.17 -15.75 -13.22
CA GLN A 260 -6.22 -17.20 -13.04
C GLN A 260 -4.86 -17.74 -12.58
N ASP A 261 -3.78 -17.37 -13.26
CA ASP A 261 -2.44 -17.85 -12.92
C ASP A 261 -2.04 -17.43 -11.50
N LEU A 262 -2.31 -16.16 -11.17
CA LEU A 262 -2.00 -15.61 -9.85
C LEU A 262 -2.83 -16.24 -8.73
N ALA A 263 -4.11 -16.51 -9.00
CA ALA A 263 -4.97 -17.20 -8.04
C ALA A 263 -4.56 -18.65 -7.85
N GLN A 264 -4.17 -19.34 -8.93
CA GLN A 264 -3.67 -20.71 -8.87
C GLN A 264 -2.40 -20.82 -8.03
N GLU A 265 -1.43 -19.92 -8.25
CA GLU A 265 -0.21 -19.86 -7.44
C GLU A 265 -0.52 -19.58 -5.96
N ALA A 266 -1.42 -18.63 -5.67
CA ALA A 266 -1.83 -18.33 -4.30
C ALA A 266 -2.55 -19.51 -3.61
N ILE A 267 -3.34 -20.29 -4.37
CA ILE A 267 -3.99 -21.52 -3.90
C ILE A 267 -2.95 -22.56 -3.52
N GLU A 268 -1.98 -22.83 -4.39
CA GLU A 268 -0.93 -23.82 -4.14
C GLU A 268 -0.10 -23.45 -2.92
N ASN A 269 0.32 -22.18 -2.81
CA ASN A 269 1.05 -21.67 -1.66
C ASN A 269 0.24 -21.80 -0.36
N ALA A 270 -1.05 -21.45 -0.37
CA ALA A 270 -1.91 -21.56 0.82
C ALA A 270 -2.15 -23.02 1.23
N ARG A 271 -2.33 -23.93 0.26
CA ARG A 271 -2.48 -25.38 0.52
C ARG A 271 -1.23 -25.97 1.12
N PHE A 272 -0.05 -25.63 0.58
CA PHE A 272 1.23 -26.07 1.11
C PHE A 272 1.42 -25.64 2.58
N VAL A 273 1.14 -24.38 2.90
CA VAL A 273 1.24 -23.87 4.29
C VAL A 273 0.22 -24.58 5.21
N CYS A 274 -0.96 -24.93 4.70
CA CYS A 274 -1.97 -25.67 5.45
C CYS A 274 -1.52 -27.10 5.75
N GLU A 275 -0.93 -27.80 4.78
CA GLU A 275 -0.38 -29.15 4.93
C GLU A 275 0.73 -29.19 5.97
N ASP A 276 1.72 -28.29 5.84
CA ASP A 276 2.85 -28.19 6.75
C ASP A 276 2.41 -27.89 8.19
N HIS A 277 1.44 -26.98 8.37
CA HIS A 277 1.00 -26.57 9.71
C HIS A 277 0.19 -27.62 10.45
N TYR A 278 -0.73 -28.30 9.75
CA TYR A 278 -1.63 -29.29 10.35
C TYR A 278 -1.11 -30.73 10.20
N GLY A 279 0.02 -30.93 9.54
CA GLY A 279 0.59 -32.27 9.29
C GLY A 279 -0.31 -33.12 8.38
N LEU A 280 -1.05 -32.50 7.46
CA LEU A 280 -1.99 -33.19 6.58
C LEU A 280 -1.24 -33.83 5.41
N PHE A 281 -1.69 -35.01 4.98
CA PHE A 281 -1.22 -35.61 3.73
C PHE A 281 -1.71 -34.84 2.49
N GLU A 282 -2.94 -34.32 2.55
CA GLU A 282 -3.51 -33.47 1.50
C GLU A 282 -4.36 -32.36 2.14
N ALA A 283 -4.10 -31.10 1.80
CA ALA A 283 -4.93 -29.97 2.24
C ALA A 283 -6.32 -29.98 1.56
N PRO A 284 -7.33 -29.31 2.17
CA PRO A 284 -8.64 -29.14 1.55
C PRO A 284 -8.54 -28.65 0.10
N LYS A 285 -9.29 -29.30 -0.79
CA LYS A 285 -9.31 -28.96 -2.22
C LYS A 285 -9.91 -27.58 -2.42
N ILE A 286 -9.30 -26.82 -3.33
CA ILE A 286 -9.81 -25.51 -3.73
C ILE A 286 -10.20 -25.58 -5.20
N GLN A 287 -11.47 -25.25 -5.51
CA GLN A 287 -11.97 -25.15 -6.87
C GLN A 287 -11.89 -23.71 -7.34
N LEU A 288 -11.04 -23.44 -8.34
CA LEU A 288 -10.97 -22.16 -9.03
C LEU A 288 -11.94 -22.14 -10.23
N VAL A 289 -12.90 -21.23 -10.19
CA VAL A 289 -13.82 -20.91 -11.27
C VAL A 289 -13.44 -19.52 -11.80
N CYS A 290 -12.61 -19.50 -12.84
CA CYS A 290 -12.12 -18.27 -13.46
C CYS A 290 -12.13 -18.42 -14.98
N ASN A 291 -12.42 -17.33 -15.69
CA ASN A 291 -12.14 -17.26 -17.12
C ASN A 291 -10.64 -17.00 -17.31
N PRO A 292 -9.90 -17.85 -18.05
CA PRO A 292 -8.45 -17.72 -18.23
C PRO A 292 -8.01 -16.46 -18.96
N ASN A 293 -8.94 -15.79 -19.65
CA ASN A 293 -8.64 -14.62 -20.46
C ASN A 293 -8.78 -13.30 -19.68
N ILE A 294 -9.15 -13.33 -18.39
CA ILE A 294 -9.28 -12.13 -17.57
C ILE A 294 -7.88 -11.55 -17.30
N ASN A 295 -7.61 -10.44 -17.97
CA ASN A 295 -6.38 -9.68 -17.81
C ASN A 295 -6.70 -8.23 -17.50
N PHE A 296 -5.99 -7.65 -16.53
CA PHE A 296 -6.12 -6.23 -16.20
C PHE A 296 -4.84 -5.67 -15.61
N MET A 297 -4.76 -4.35 -15.57
CA MET A 297 -3.63 -3.67 -14.96
C MET A 297 -3.76 -3.71 -13.44
N TYR A 298 -2.77 -4.29 -12.76
CA TYR A 298 -2.70 -4.34 -11.30
C TYR A 298 -1.26 -4.52 -10.81
N VAL A 299 -1.08 -4.55 -9.49
CA VAL A 299 0.19 -4.91 -8.84
C VAL A 299 0.10 -6.39 -8.42
N PRO A 300 0.72 -7.34 -9.14
CA PRO A 300 0.54 -8.77 -8.88
C PRO A 300 0.87 -9.17 -7.43
N GLY A 301 1.95 -8.61 -6.86
CA GLY A 301 2.34 -8.88 -5.48
C GLY A 301 1.28 -8.47 -4.44
N HIS A 302 0.52 -7.40 -4.67
CA HIS A 302 -0.57 -7.00 -3.77
C HIS A 302 -1.75 -7.99 -3.86
N LEU A 303 -2.11 -8.39 -5.08
CA LEU A 303 -3.22 -9.33 -5.28
C LEU A 303 -2.89 -10.72 -4.75
N SER A 304 -1.68 -11.22 -5.02
CA SER A 304 -1.18 -12.49 -4.47
C SER A 304 -1.25 -12.49 -2.94
N HIS A 305 -0.80 -11.42 -2.28
CA HIS A 305 -0.88 -11.29 -0.82
C HIS A 305 -2.32 -11.34 -0.29
N MET A 306 -3.25 -10.60 -0.91
CA MET A 306 -4.66 -10.60 -0.50
C MET A 306 -5.31 -11.98 -0.67
N LEU A 307 -5.02 -12.67 -1.78
CA LEU A 307 -5.52 -14.02 -2.03
C LEU A 307 -4.93 -15.02 -1.04
N PHE A 308 -3.61 -15.00 -0.86
CA PHE A 308 -2.93 -15.89 0.08
C PHE A 308 -3.49 -15.77 1.50
N GLU A 309 -3.61 -14.56 2.05
CA GLU A 309 -4.13 -14.37 3.42
C GLU A 309 -5.59 -14.79 3.58
N THR A 310 -6.43 -14.57 2.56
CA THR A 310 -7.86 -14.95 2.60
C THR A 310 -8.06 -16.46 2.43
N LEU A 311 -7.30 -17.09 1.54
CA LEU A 311 -7.30 -18.54 1.34
C LEU A 311 -6.78 -19.28 2.57
N LYS A 312 -5.70 -18.79 3.18
CA LYS A 312 -5.14 -19.34 4.43
C LYS A 312 -6.19 -19.35 5.56
N ASN A 313 -6.92 -18.26 5.74
CA ASN A 313 -8.01 -18.20 6.73
C ASN A 313 -9.15 -19.17 6.42
N SER A 314 -9.51 -19.30 5.14
CA SER A 314 -10.57 -20.22 4.68
C SER A 314 -10.19 -21.67 4.94
N LEU A 315 -8.98 -22.08 4.53
CA LEU A 315 -8.44 -23.42 4.74
C LEU A 315 -8.34 -23.77 6.23
N ARG A 316 -7.83 -22.83 7.04
CA ARG A 316 -7.79 -22.98 8.49
C ARG A 316 -9.18 -23.24 9.08
N ALA A 317 -10.18 -22.43 8.72
CA ALA A 317 -11.54 -22.59 9.23
C ALA A 317 -12.14 -23.95 8.84
N VAL A 318 -11.88 -24.43 7.62
CA VAL A 318 -12.31 -25.74 7.15
C VAL A 318 -11.65 -26.87 7.95
N VAL A 319 -10.32 -26.84 8.12
CA VAL A 319 -9.62 -27.89 8.87
C VAL A 319 -10.04 -27.92 10.34
N GLU A 320 -10.12 -26.75 10.98
CA GLU A 320 -10.48 -26.65 12.40
C GLU A 320 -11.93 -27.08 12.67
N THR A 321 -12.86 -26.76 11.77
CA THR A 321 -14.29 -27.13 11.94
C THR A 321 -14.53 -28.62 11.73
N HIS A 322 -13.84 -29.22 10.77
CA HIS A 322 -14.13 -30.59 10.33
C HIS A 322 -13.22 -31.65 10.97
N GLY A 323 -12.15 -31.23 11.63
CA GLY A 323 -11.16 -32.09 12.27
C GLY A 323 -10.06 -32.55 11.31
N GLN A 324 -8.84 -32.68 11.84
CA GLN A 324 -7.64 -33.05 11.06
C GLN A 324 -7.71 -34.49 10.53
N ASP A 325 -8.42 -35.38 11.22
CA ASP A 325 -8.56 -36.80 10.86
C ASP A 325 -9.58 -37.05 9.74
N LYS A 326 -10.21 -36.00 9.22
CA LYS A 326 -11.25 -36.16 8.20
C LYS A 326 -10.63 -36.62 6.87
N GLN A 327 -11.19 -37.68 6.30
CA GLN A 327 -10.73 -38.24 5.03
C GLN A 327 -10.92 -37.28 3.84
N GLU A 328 -12.04 -36.53 3.82
CA GLU A 328 -12.36 -35.58 2.76
C GLU A 328 -12.92 -34.28 3.33
N PHE A 329 -12.29 -33.16 3.02
CA PHE A 329 -12.75 -31.83 3.39
C PHE A 329 -13.73 -31.25 2.35
N PRO A 330 -14.68 -30.40 2.77
CA PRO A 330 -15.49 -29.64 1.81
C PRO A 330 -14.61 -28.74 0.94
N VAL A 331 -14.99 -28.61 -0.33
CA VAL A 331 -14.21 -27.88 -1.32
C VAL A 331 -14.42 -26.37 -1.15
N THR A 332 -13.34 -25.64 -0.89
CA THR A 332 -13.37 -24.17 -0.90
C THR A 332 -13.49 -23.69 -2.34
N LYS A 333 -14.40 -22.77 -2.63
CA LYS A 333 -14.62 -22.26 -4.00
C LYS A 333 -14.05 -20.85 -4.14
N VAL A 334 -13.23 -20.65 -5.17
CA VAL A 334 -12.73 -19.34 -5.59
C VAL A 334 -13.38 -19.00 -6.91
N ILE A 335 -14.21 -17.97 -6.96
CA ILE A 335 -14.96 -17.56 -8.14
C ILE A 335 -14.49 -16.17 -8.55
N VAL A 336 -14.00 -16.04 -9.78
CA VAL A 336 -13.57 -14.76 -10.35
C VAL A 336 -14.64 -14.29 -11.34
N ALA A 337 -15.22 -13.14 -11.04
CA ALA A 337 -16.20 -12.48 -11.90
C ALA A 337 -15.60 -11.21 -12.50
N GLU A 338 -15.66 -11.12 -13.82
CA GLU A 338 -15.26 -9.92 -14.57
C GLU A 338 -16.47 -9.01 -14.80
N GLY A 339 -16.52 -7.89 -14.10
CA GLY A 339 -17.50 -6.82 -14.30
C GLY A 339 -17.00 -5.75 -15.28
N LYS A 340 -17.89 -4.81 -15.63
CA LYS A 340 -17.53 -3.64 -16.46
C LYS A 340 -16.63 -2.65 -15.71
N GLU A 341 -16.89 -2.48 -14.41
CA GLU A 341 -16.20 -1.49 -13.57
C GLU A 341 -15.13 -2.14 -12.70
N ASP A 342 -15.41 -3.35 -12.20
CA ASP A 342 -14.59 -4.06 -11.23
C ASP A 342 -14.33 -5.51 -11.64
N ILE A 343 -13.31 -6.09 -11.03
CA ILE A 343 -13.09 -7.54 -10.97
C ILE A 343 -13.38 -7.94 -9.54
N THR A 344 -14.29 -8.90 -9.36
CA THR A 344 -14.65 -9.41 -8.04
C THR A 344 -14.17 -10.84 -7.89
N ILE A 345 -13.45 -11.12 -6.81
CA ILE A 345 -13.03 -12.47 -6.44
C ILE A 345 -13.79 -12.87 -5.18
N LYS A 346 -14.60 -13.92 -5.29
CA LYS A 346 -15.34 -14.51 -4.17
C LYS A 346 -14.64 -15.76 -3.70
N ILE A 347 -14.33 -15.85 -2.41
CA ILE A 347 -13.80 -17.05 -1.75
C ILE A 347 -14.88 -17.55 -0.80
N SER A 348 -15.27 -18.81 -0.94
CA SER A 348 -16.40 -19.41 -0.23
C SER A 348 -15.95 -20.69 0.43
N ASP A 349 -16.02 -20.72 1.76
CA ASP A 349 -15.68 -21.89 2.58
C ASP A 349 -16.91 -22.47 3.29
N GLU A 350 -16.77 -23.71 3.74
CA GLU A 350 -17.71 -24.38 4.67
C GLU A 350 -17.02 -24.60 6.02
N GLY A 351 -16.29 -23.58 6.49
CA GLY A 351 -15.50 -23.61 7.73
C GLY A 351 -16.29 -23.21 8.98
N GLY A 352 -17.58 -23.55 9.05
CA GLY A 352 -18.41 -23.34 10.24
C GLY A 352 -18.92 -21.91 10.47
N GLY A 353 -18.36 -20.93 9.76
CA GLY A 353 -18.81 -19.54 9.80
C GLY A 353 -18.42 -18.78 11.06
N ILE A 354 -18.82 -17.50 11.11
CA ILE A 354 -18.46 -16.54 12.15
C ILE A 354 -19.75 -15.96 12.75
N PRO A 355 -19.93 -16.00 14.08
CA PRO A 355 -21.08 -15.42 14.75
C PRO A 355 -21.24 -13.93 14.43
N ARG A 356 -22.48 -13.46 14.29
CA ARG A 356 -22.77 -12.05 13.92
C ARG A 356 -22.13 -11.04 14.88
N SER A 357 -22.02 -11.36 16.16
CA SER A 357 -21.37 -10.54 17.19
C SER A 357 -19.86 -10.39 16.98
N ALA A 358 -19.21 -11.36 16.33
CA ALA A 358 -17.78 -11.38 16.07
C ALA A 358 -17.38 -10.72 14.73
N ILE A 359 -18.33 -10.51 13.81
CA ILE A 359 -18.07 -9.93 12.48
C ILE A 359 -17.37 -8.56 12.54
N PRO A 360 -17.74 -7.60 13.41
CA PRO A 360 -17.00 -6.34 13.49
C PRO A 360 -15.55 -6.54 13.98
N LEU A 361 -15.32 -7.57 14.80
CA LEU A 361 -14.03 -7.84 15.44
C LEU A 361 -13.01 -8.44 14.46
N VAL A 362 -13.43 -9.12 13.38
CA VAL A 362 -12.48 -9.69 12.40
C VAL A 362 -11.65 -8.62 11.68
N TRP A 363 -12.13 -7.37 11.69
CA TRP A 363 -11.43 -6.22 11.12
C TRP A 363 -10.53 -5.50 12.13
N THR A 364 -10.56 -5.91 13.39
CA THR A 364 -9.76 -5.29 14.45
C THR A 364 -8.38 -5.95 14.51
N TYR A 365 -7.31 -5.14 14.52
CA TYR A 365 -5.96 -5.69 14.70
C TYR A 365 -5.84 -6.43 16.04
N MET A 366 -5.02 -7.48 16.08
CA MET A 366 -4.82 -8.34 17.26
C MET A 366 -6.04 -9.16 17.69
N TYR A 367 -7.14 -9.13 16.93
CA TYR A 367 -8.22 -10.11 17.08
C TYR A 367 -7.83 -11.40 16.36
N THR A 368 -7.74 -12.48 17.12
CA THR A 368 -7.44 -13.81 16.60
C THR A 368 -8.26 -14.84 17.36
N THR A 369 -8.69 -15.87 16.64
CA THR A 369 -9.39 -17.04 17.20
C THR A 369 -8.42 -18.10 17.73
N VAL A 370 -7.11 -17.81 17.77
CA VAL A 370 -6.07 -18.71 18.29
C VAL A 370 -5.79 -18.40 19.75
N ASP A 371 -5.84 -19.41 20.62
CA ASP A 371 -5.61 -19.28 22.07
C ASP A 371 -4.15 -18.91 22.44
N ARG A 372 -3.19 -19.21 21.56
CA ARG A 372 -1.77 -18.85 21.73
C ARG A 372 -1.21 -18.25 20.44
N THR A 373 -0.89 -16.96 20.46
CA THR A 373 -0.07 -16.35 19.40
C THR A 373 1.29 -17.06 19.36
N PRO A 374 1.71 -17.63 18.22
CA PRO A 374 3.00 -18.31 18.13
C PRO A 374 4.13 -17.35 18.52
N ASN A 375 5.10 -17.86 19.28
CA ASN A 375 6.33 -17.11 19.57
C ASN A 375 7.05 -16.87 18.24
N LEU A 376 7.31 -15.61 17.92
CA LEU A 376 8.18 -15.25 16.80
C LEU A 376 9.58 -15.74 17.16
N ASP A 377 10.06 -16.75 16.46
CA ASP A 377 11.49 -17.03 16.46
C ASP A 377 12.21 -15.79 15.89
N PRO A 378 13.16 -15.20 16.64
CA PRO A 378 13.92 -14.04 16.15
C PRO A 378 14.72 -14.32 14.87
N ASP A 379 15.03 -15.59 14.56
CA ASP A 379 15.75 -16.01 13.34
C ASP A 379 14.81 -16.36 12.18
N PHE A 380 13.50 -16.22 12.36
CA PHE A 380 12.53 -16.46 11.30
C PHE A 380 12.68 -15.39 10.21
N ASP A 381 13.17 -15.77 9.02
CA ASP A 381 13.48 -14.84 7.94
C ASP A 381 12.21 -14.11 7.48
N LYS A 382 12.09 -12.85 7.90
CA LYS A 382 10.89 -11.99 7.82
C LYS A 382 10.66 -11.46 6.41
N SER A 383 10.58 -12.35 5.42
CA SER A 383 9.94 -12.00 4.15
C SER A 383 8.42 -11.99 4.34
N ASP A 384 7.71 -11.13 3.59
CA ASP A 384 6.24 -11.07 3.58
C ASP A 384 5.57 -12.43 3.20
N PHE A 385 6.36 -13.46 2.85
CA PHE A 385 5.93 -14.73 2.23
C PHE A 385 6.00 -15.99 3.11
N LYS A 386 6.63 -15.97 4.30
CA LYS A 386 6.66 -17.14 5.21
C LYS A 386 5.87 -16.91 6.50
N ALA A 387 4.68 -16.30 6.41
CA ALA A 387 3.86 -16.11 7.61
C ALA A 387 3.25 -17.46 8.09
N PRO A 388 3.17 -17.71 9.41
CA PRO A 388 2.51 -18.91 9.94
C PRO A 388 1.03 -18.99 9.53
N MET A 389 0.48 -20.22 9.48
CA MET A 389 -0.90 -20.53 9.07
C MET A 389 -1.95 -19.70 9.82
N ALA A 390 -1.73 -19.47 11.11
CA ALA A 390 -2.47 -18.52 11.92
C ALA A 390 -1.49 -17.54 12.58
N GLY A 391 -1.88 -16.26 12.67
CA GLY A 391 -0.98 -15.19 13.11
C GLY A 391 -1.60 -14.19 14.07
N PHE A 392 -1.00 -13.01 14.14
CA PHE A 392 -1.34 -11.90 15.03
C PHE A 392 -2.73 -11.27 14.80
N GLY A 393 -3.56 -11.77 13.88
CA GLY A 393 -4.83 -11.11 13.52
C GLY A 393 -4.65 -9.85 12.67
N TYR A 394 -3.67 -9.85 11.75
CA TYR A 394 -3.38 -8.73 10.86
C TYR A 394 -3.76 -8.99 9.39
N GLY A 395 -3.96 -10.24 8.99
CA GLY A 395 -4.18 -10.63 7.59
C GLY A 395 -5.38 -9.94 6.96
N LEU A 396 -6.58 -10.11 7.54
CA LEU A 396 -7.80 -9.51 6.98
C LEU A 396 -7.79 -7.97 6.97
N PRO A 397 -7.42 -7.27 8.08
CA PRO A 397 -7.32 -5.81 8.06
C PRO A 397 -6.33 -5.30 7.01
N ILE A 398 -5.13 -5.89 6.92
CA ILE A 398 -4.11 -5.46 5.95
C ILE A 398 -4.56 -5.75 4.50
N SER A 399 -5.12 -6.93 4.22
CA SER A 399 -5.66 -7.25 2.89
C SER A 399 -6.75 -6.27 2.46
N ARG A 400 -7.58 -5.81 3.40
CA ARG A 400 -8.57 -4.77 3.14
C ARG A 400 -7.91 -3.42 2.80
N LEU A 401 -6.83 -3.04 3.48
CA LEU A 401 -6.08 -1.83 3.13
C LEU A 401 -5.45 -1.93 1.74
N TYR A 402 -4.88 -3.07 1.36
CA TYR A 402 -4.37 -3.29 0.00
C TYR A 402 -5.45 -3.13 -1.08
N ALA A 403 -6.64 -3.68 -0.85
CA ALA A 403 -7.77 -3.53 -1.77
C ALA A 403 -8.19 -2.05 -1.89
N ARG A 404 -8.34 -1.37 -0.74
CA ARG A 404 -8.76 0.04 -0.67
C ARG A 404 -7.74 1.02 -1.24
N TYR A 405 -6.45 0.69 -1.17
CA TYR A 405 -5.38 1.53 -1.71
C TYR A 405 -5.59 1.85 -3.21
N PHE A 406 -6.17 0.92 -3.98
CA PHE A 406 -6.53 1.14 -5.39
C PHE A 406 -8.03 1.32 -5.64
N GLY A 407 -8.78 1.76 -4.62
CA GLY A 407 -10.21 2.05 -4.72
C GLY A 407 -11.10 0.80 -4.82
N GLY A 408 -10.57 -0.37 -4.46
CA GLY A 408 -11.35 -1.58 -4.21
C GLY A 408 -11.86 -1.66 -2.77
N ASP A 409 -12.32 -2.84 -2.36
CA ASP A 409 -12.67 -3.14 -0.97
C ASP A 409 -12.62 -4.65 -0.73
N LEU A 410 -12.53 -5.05 0.54
CA LEU A 410 -12.65 -6.44 0.97
C LEU A 410 -13.81 -6.53 1.96
N LYS A 411 -14.81 -7.35 1.63
CA LYS A 411 -16.03 -7.57 2.42
C LYS A 411 -16.14 -9.04 2.81
N LEU A 412 -16.85 -9.29 3.90
CA LEU A 412 -17.04 -10.63 4.43
C LEU A 412 -18.51 -10.78 4.83
N ILE A 413 -19.12 -11.89 4.43
CA ILE A 413 -20.46 -12.31 4.81
C ILE A 413 -20.33 -13.73 5.34
N SER A 414 -20.79 -13.97 6.56
CA SER A 414 -20.67 -15.30 7.18
C SER A 414 -22.02 -15.82 7.67
N MET A 415 -22.17 -17.13 7.61
CA MET A 415 -23.32 -17.87 8.12
C MET A 415 -22.82 -18.83 9.20
N GLU A 416 -22.99 -18.42 10.46
CA GLU A 416 -22.66 -19.24 11.63
C GLU A 416 -23.34 -20.63 11.54
N GLY A 417 -22.55 -21.67 11.76
CA GLY A 417 -22.95 -23.07 11.59
C GLY A 417 -22.75 -23.63 10.18
N TYR A 418 -22.34 -22.82 9.20
CA TYR A 418 -22.12 -23.27 7.82
C TYR A 418 -20.74 -22.86 7.28
N GLY A 419 -20.51 -21.57 7.06
CA GLY A 419 -19.33 -21.12 6.31
C GLY A 419 -19.27 -19.62 6.06
N THR A 420 -18.21 -19.19 5.39
CA THR A 420 -17.92 -17.78 5.14
C THR A 420 -17.67 -17.48 3.67
N ASP A 421 -18.23 -16.36 3.21
CA ASP A 421 -17.95 -15.77 1.91
C ASP A 421 -17.12 -14.48 2.08
N VAL A 422 -15.96 -14.43 1.43
CA VAL A 422 -15.12 -13.23 1.30
C VAL A 422 -15.23 -12.69 -0.13
N TYR A 423 -15.52 -11.40 -0.25
CA TYR A 423 -15.63 -10.67 -1.51
C TYR A 423 -14.50 -9.64 -1.61
N LEU A 424 -13.57 -9.87 -2.55
CA LEU A 424 -12.50 -8.94 -2.89
C LEU A 424 -12.89 -8.20 -4.17
N HIS A 425 -13.18 -6.90 -4.04
CA HIS A 425 -13.50 -6.02 -5.16
C HIS A 425 -12.24 -5.27 -5.58
N LEU A 426 -11.86 -5.39 -6.86
CA LEU A 426 -10.69 -4.75 -7.45
C LEU A 426 -11.14 -3.81 -8.56
N ASN A 427 -10.68 -2.57 -8.52
CA ASN A 427 -11.01 -1.59 -9.56
C ASN A 427 -10.15 -1.83 -10.82
N ARG A 428 -10.74 -1.69 -12.01
CA ARG A 428 -9.98 -1.69 -13.27
C ARG A 428 -9.19 -0.39 -13.40
N LEU A 429 -7.88 -0.48 -13.20
CA LEU A 429 -7.03 0.70 -12.98
C LEU A 429 -6.85 1.64 -14.19
N LEU A 430 -7.41 1.42 -15.39
CA LEU A 430 -7.30 2.36 -16.52
C LEU A 430 -8.45 2.35 -17.56
N HIS A 431 -9.58 1.68 -17.33
CA HIS A 431 -10.63 1.60 -18.37
C HIS A 431 -11.64 2.77 -18.35
N LYS A 432 -11.20 4.01 -18.07
CA LYS A 432 -12.05 5.21 -18.21
C LYS A 432 -11.54 6.12 -19.33
N ARG A 433 -11.85 5.76 -20.58
CA ARG A 433 -12.23 6.79 -21.55
C ARG A 433 -13.58 7.30 -21.10
N LEU A 434 -13.66 8.54 -20.60
CA LEU A 434 -14.74 9.52 -20.78
C LEU A 434 -14.54 10.68 -19.80
N LYS A 435 -14.79 11.89 -20.29
CA LYS A 435 -14.35 13.21 -19.81
C LYS A 435 -14.89 13.66 -18.44
N ASP A 436 -15.64 12.84 -17.72
CA ASP A 436 -16.56 13.38 -16.71
C ASP A 436 -16.20 13.14 -15.23
N ARG A 437 -15.10 12.46 -14.89
CA ARG A 437 -14.76 12.23 -13.46
C ARG A 437 -13.26 12.25 -13.13
N GLU A 438 -12.56 13.33 -13.45
CA GLU A 438 -11.23 13.62 -12.89
C GLU A 438 -11.21 13.73 -11.35
N ILE A 439 -12.37 13.84 -10.69
CA ILE A 439 -12.49 14.02 -9.23
C ILE A 439 -12.23 12.72 -8.44
N THR A 440 -12.41 11.54 -9.05
CA THR A 440 -12.30 10.26 -8.32
C THR A 440 -10.87 9.67 -8.31
N GLU A 441 -10.06 9.92 -9.35
CA GLU A 441 -8.65 9.47 -9.41
C GLU A 441 -7.71 10.36 -8.57
N ARG A 442 -8.04 11.65 -8.41
CA ARG A 442 -7.17 12.66 -7.74
C ARG A 442 -6.92 12.42 -6.25
N ARG A 443 -7.73 11.56 -5.61
CA ARG A 443 -7.62 11.20 -4.18
C ARG A 443 -6.81 9.94 -3.89
N GLN A 444 -6.39 9.21 -4.91
CA GLN A 444 -6.05 7.79 -4.73
C GLN A 444 -4.70 7.51 -4.07
N VAL A 445 -3.77 8.47 -4.02
CA VAL A 445 -2.44 8.20 -3.44
C VAL A 445 -1.89 9.38 -2.61
N GLY A 446 -2.73 10.38 -2.33
CA GLY A 446 -2.42 11.49 -1.41
C GLY A 446 -3.33 11.38 -0.20
N ASP A 447 -2.72 11.19 0.96
CA ASP A 447 -3.32 11.11 2.29
C ASP A 447 -4.34 9.98 2.58
N ALA A 448 -3.91 9.06 3.45
CA ALA A 448 -4.75 8.06 4.11
C ALA A 448 -5.87 8.70 4.98
N GLN A 449 -5.74 9.99 5.30
CA GLN A 449 -6.66 10.75 6.16
C GLN A 449 -8.02 11.01 5.48
N GLU A 450 -8.06 11.28 4.16
CA GLU A 450 -9.30 11.68 3.45
C GLU A 450 -10.18 10.46 3.07
N MET A 451 -9.56 9.28 2.90
CA MET A 451 -10.27 8.05 2.53
C MET A 451 -11.09 7.45 3.69
N MET A 452 -10.70 7.70 4.94
CA MET A 452 -11.32 7.08 6.13
C MET A 452 -12.55 7.84 6.65
N ASN A 453 -12.66 9.15 6.42
CA ASN A 453 -13.80 9.96 6.88
C ASN A 453 -15.14 9.68 6.16
N ARG A 454 -15.16 8.78 5.17
CA ARG A 454 -16.39 8.41 4.43
C ARG A 454 -17.05 7.11 4.90
N GLY A 455 -16.50 6.44 5.92
CA GLY A 455 -17.05 5.19 6.47
C GLY A 455 -18.01 5.36 7.65
N GLY A 456 -18.32 6.60 8.07
CA GLY A 456 -19.00 6.88 9.34
C GLY A 456 -20.53 7.00 9.32
N ASP A 457 -21.16 7.32 8.19
CA ASP A 457 -22.60 7.61 8.15
C ASP A 457 -23.34 6.73 7.14
N ALA A 458 -23.68 5.52 7.58
CA ALA A 458 -24.80 4.77 7.02
C ALA A 458 -25.82 4.57 8.14
N ASN A 459 -26.55 5.64 8.46
CA ASN A 459 -27.75 5.54 9.28
C ASN A 459 -28.86 4.89 8.43
N PRO A 460 -29.47 3.76 8.85
CA PRO A 460 -30.54 3.13 8.08
C PRO A 460 -31.84 3.92 8.26
N GLY A 461 -32.02 4.94 7.43
CA GLY A 461 -33.22 5.77 7.41
C GLY A 461 -34.40 5.09 6.71
N PHE A 462 -35.32 4.56 7.51
CA PHE A 462 -36.77 4.52 7.34
C PHE A 462 -37.37 4.25 5.93
N TYR A 463 -38.00 3.08 5.81
CA TYR A 463 -39.13 2.87 4.90
C TYR A 463 -40.23 3.90 5.18
N LYS A 464 -40.44 4.86 4.27
CA LYS A 464 -41.75 5.50 4.13
C LYS A 464 -42.61 4.61 3.23
N ARG A 465 -43.71 4.12 3.79
CA ARG A 465 -44.86 3.65 3.01
C ARG A 465 -45.52 4.90 2.43
N ASP A 466 -45.57 5.00 1.11
CA ASP A 466 -46.55 5.87 0.46
C ASP A 466 -47.84 5.06 0.33
N SER A 467 -48.75 5.30 1.26
CA SER A 467 -50.18 5.21 1.02
C SER A 467 -50.61 6.58 0.51
N ASP A 468 -51.08 6.66 -0.73
CA ASP A 468 -52.38 7.24 -1.10
C ASP A 468 -52.46 7.46 -2.62
N LEU A 469 -53.59 6.97 -3.16
CA LEU A 469 -54.16 7.09 -4.52
C LEU A 469 -53.71 6.07 -5.59
#